data_AF-A0A926VL89-F1
#
_entry.id   AF-A0A926VL89-F1
#
_cell.length_a   1.000
_cell.length_b   1.000
_cell.length_c   1.000
_cell.angle_alpha   90.00
_cell.angle_beta   90.00
_cell.angle_gamma   90.00
#
_symmetry.space_group_name_H-M   'P 1'
#
loop_
_entity.id
_entity.type
_entity.pdbx_description
1 polymer ?
#
loop_
_entity_poly.entity_id
_entity_poly.type
_entity_poly.pdbx_seq_one_letter_code
_entity_poly.pdbx_strand_id
1 'polypeptide(L)'
;MKKLLSIAVVYLAVYFAPSNQAIAICSNTLNQSECQDFRIVQTPIPLRSMQLTETTSNQSNTFRVAIACVPLPGTGISEQCQDRIFVERRKTGQVFELKSECFLPWRPISNLRWNTDSILAFEQWANPHFVKRYNVNVVNGKLLSVSLLTDESNPVN
;
A
#
# COMPACT_ATOMS: atom_id res chain seq x y z
N MET A 1 25.00 -77.04 -9.41
CA MET A 1 25.67 -75.82 -9.91
C MET A 1 24.69 -75.07 -10.81
N LYS A 2 24.21 -73.89 -10.40
CA LYS A 2 23.57 -72.86 -11.25
C LYS A 2 23.48 -71.59 -10.39
N LYS A 3 24.37 -70.63 -10.66
CA LYS A 3 24.37 -69.28 -10.07
C LYS A 3 23.30 -68.46 -10.80
N LEU A 4 22.41 -67.80 -10.06
CA LEU A 4 21.53 -66.77 -10.60
C LEU A 4 22.07 -65.41 -10.17
N LEU A 5 22.43 -64.62 -11.18
CA LEU A 5 22.94 -63.26 -11.12
C LEU A 5 21.81 -62.31 -10.68
N SER A 6 22.05 -61.51 -9.62
CA SER A 6 21.23 -60.36 -9.28
C SER A 6 21.53 -59.20 -10.24
N ILE A 7 20.52 -58.73 -10.96
CA ILE A 7 20.59 -57.50 -11.77
C ILE A 7 20.13 -56.34 -10.89
N ALA A 8 21.03 -55.41 -10.59
CA ALA A 8 20.71 -54.16 -9.93
C ALA A 8 20.25 -53.13 -10.99
N VAL A 9 19.00 -52.69 -10.89
CA VAL A 9 18.44 -51.61 -11.70
C VAL A 9 18.78 -50.28 -11.03
N VAL A 10 19.61 -49.47 -11.68
CA VAL A 10 19.94 -48.10 -11.23
C VAL A 10 18.89 -47.16 -11.79
N TYR A 11 18.02 -46.62 -10.93
CA TYR A 11 17.11 -45.53 -11.27
C TYR A 11 17.87 -44.20 -11.24
N LEU A 12 18.09 -43.59 -12.41
CA LEU A 12 18.51 -42.19 -12.53
C LEU A 12 17.28 -41.29 -12.42
N ALA A 13 17.08 -40.69 -11.24
CA ALA A 13 16.11 -39.61 -11.06
C ALA A 13 16.71 -38.31 -11.61
N VAL A 14 16.18 -37.83 -12.74
CA VAL A 14 16.50 -36.50 -13.28
C VAL A 14 15.72 -35.48 -12.47
N TYR A 15 16.40 -34.80 -11.54
CA TYR A 15 15.85 -33.66 -10.82
C TYR A 15 15.77 -32.46 -11.76
N PHE A 16 14.58 -32.18 -12.29
CA PHE A 16 14.25 -30.86 -12.84
C PHE A 16 13.98 -29.91 -11.67
N ALA A 17 14.96 -29.11 -11.30
CA ALA A 17 14.75 -27.96 -10.43
C ALA A 17 14.03 -26.87 -11.25
N PRO A 18 12.86 -26.37 -10.82
CA PRO A 18 12.27 -25.19 -11.45
C PRO A 18 13.21 -24.00 -11.21
N SER A 19 13.66 -23.37 -12.30
CA SER A 19 14.40 -22.13 -12.25
C SER A 19 13.51 -21.06 -11.62
N ASN A 20 13.77 -20.74 -10.36
CA ASN A 20 13.28 -19.53 -9.71
C ASN A 20 13.89 -18.33 -10.42
N GLN A 21 13.24 -17.86 -11.48
CA GLN A 21 13.47 -16.51 -11.98
C GLN A 21 12.85 -15.57 -10.94
N ALA A 22 13.66 -15.14 -9.99
CA ALA A 22 13.35 -13.99 -9.17
C ALA A 22 13.21 -12.81 -10.13
N ILE A 23 11.97 -12.40 -10.41
CA ILE A 23 11.68 -11.13 -11.06
C ILE A 23 12.20 -10.06 -10.10
N ALA A 24 13.36 -9.51 -10.40
CA ALA A 24 13.91 -8.37 -9.70
C ALA A 24 13.05 -7.16 -10.05
N ILE A 25 11.96 -6.95 -9.30
CA ILE A 25 11.25 -5.68 -9.32
C ILE A 25 12.22 -4.67 -8.70
N CYS A 26 12.81 -3.81 -9.54
CA CYS A 26 13.63 -2.67 -9.11
C CYS A 26 12.76 -1.67 -8.34
N SER A 27 12.40 -2.01 -7.10
CA SER A 27 11.81 -1.08 -6.16
C SER A 27 12.93 -0.22 -5.63
N ASN A 28 13.19 0.92 -6.31
CA ASN A 28 13.98 2.00 -5.73
C ASN A 28 13.22 2.49 -4.50
N THR A 29 13.54 1.88 -3.36
CA THR A 29 13.01 2.27 -2.06
C THR A 29 13.64 3.62 -1.77
N LEU A 30 12.86 4.69 -1.83
CA LEU A 30 13.33 5.99 -1.37
C LEU A 30 13.68 5.81 0.10
N ASN A 31 14.82 6.37 0.53
CA ASN A 31 15.16 6.41 1.93
C ASN A 31 13.96 6.99 2.69
N GLN A 32 13.51 6.25 3.72
CA GLN A 32 12.41 6.60 4.62
C GLN A 32 12.57 8.01 5.26
N SER A 33 13.73 8.65 5.06
CA SER A 33 14.07 10.01 5.46
C SER A 33 13.17 11.10 4.88
N GLU A 34 12.48 10.89 3.76
CA GLU A 34 11.61 11.95 3.19
C GLU A 34 10.32 12.21 3.98
N CYS A 35 9.88 11.27 4.82
CA CYS A 35 8.59 11.33 5.51
C CYS A 35 8.73 11.07 7.02
N GLN A 36 9.76 11.64 7.66
CA GLN A 36 10.02 11.42 9.09
C GLN A 36 8.93 11.99 10.01
N ASP A 37 8.15 12.97 9.53
CA ASP A 37 7.09 13.60 10.29
C ASP A 37 5.76 12.81 10.26
N PHE A 38 5.74 11.66 9.57
CA PHE A 38 4.54 10.84 9.41
C PHE A 38 3.92 10.50 10.77
N ARG A 39 2.62 10.73 10.87
CA ARG A 39 1.83 10.46 12.07
C ARG A 39 0.38 10.14 11.74
N ILE A 40 -0.23 9.34 12.60
CA ILE A 40 -1.68 9.08 12.59
C ILE A 40 -2.30 9.84 13.76
N VAL A 41 -3.23 10.75 13.47
CA VAL A 41 -3.87 11.60 14.48
C VAL A 41 -5.36 11.31 14.56
N GLN A 42 -5.90 11.18 15.77
CA GLN A 42 -7.35 11.01 15.93
C GLN A 42 -8.08 12.30 15.51
N THR A 43 -9.19 12.14 14.78
CA THR A 43 -10.07 13.25 14.39
C THR A 43 -11.44 13.09 15.05
N PRO A 44 -12.08 14.20 15.49
CA PRO A 44 -13.44 14.15 16.02
C PRO A 44 -14.49 13.98 14.91
N ILE A 45 -14.11 14.13 13.63
CA ILE A 45 -15.04 14.11 12.50
C ILE A 45 -15.34 12.66 12.12
N PRO A 46 -16.60 12.20 12.16
CA PRO A 46 -16.98 10.87 11.71
C PRO A 46 -16.77 10.71 10.20
N LEU A 47 -16.34 9.53 9.77
CA LEU A 47 -16.07 9.26 8.36
C LEU A 47 -17.31 9.39 7.47
N ARG A 48 -18.49 9.10 8.02
CA ARG A 48 -19.80 9.26 7.36
C ARG A 48 -20.21 10.71 7.06
N SER A 49 -19.55 11.68 7.68
CA SER A 49 -19.83 13.11 7.51
C SER A 49 -18.95 13.75 6.43
N MET A 50 -18.11 12.96 5.76
CA MET A 50 -17.15 13.42 4.76
C MET A 50 -17.59 13.02 3.35
N GLN A 51 -17.16 13.78 2.34
CA GLN A 51 -17.31 13.39 0.94
C GLN A 51 -16.19 12.41 0.57
N LEU A 52 -16.54 11.11 0.53
CA LEU A 52 -15.58 10.03 0.28
C LEU A 52 -15.46 9.78 -1.22
N THR A 53 -14.23 9.61 -1.71
CA THR A 53 -13.92 9.33 -3.12
C THR A 53 -13.53 7.87 -3.35
N GLU A 54 -12.83 7.26 -2.39
CA GLU A 54 -12.44 5.85 -2.43
C GLU A 54 -12.54 5.26 -1.02
N THR A 55 -12.99 4.00 -0.89
CA THR A 55 -13.07 3.32 0.41
C THR A 55 -12.71 1.84 0.28
N THR A 56 -12.07 1.28 1.30
CA THR A 56 -11.87 -0.17 1.40
C THR A 56 -11.76 -0.61 2.87
N SER A 57 -11.93 -1.89 3.15
CA SER A 57 -11.82 -2.46 4.50
C SER A 57 -10.79 -3.58 4.51
N ASN A 58 -10.12 -3.76 5.64
CA ASN A 58 -9.17 -4.86 5.79
C ASN A 58 -9.91 -6.21 5.84
N GLN A 59 -9.17 -7.31 5.73
CA GLN A 59 -9.72 -8.66 5.63
C GLN A 59 -10.58 -9.03 6.85
N SER A 60 -10.10 -8.73 8.06
CA SER A 60 -10.83 -8.96 9.31
C SER A 60 -11.97 -7.95 9.55
N ASN A 61 -12.16 -6.98 8.65
CA ASN A 61 -13.16 -5.92 8.77
C ASN A 61 -13.10 -5.16 10.12
N THR A 62 -11.90 -5.00 10.66
CA THR A 62 -11.63 -4.26 11.91
C THR A 62 -11.31 -2.79 11.64
N PHE A 63 -10.76 -2.49 10.46
CA PHE A 63 -10.47 -1.15 9.99
C PHE A 63 -11.15 -0.89 8.64
N ARG A 64 -11.67 0.32 8.48
CA ARG A 64 -12.07 0.88 7.19
C ARG A 64 -11.16 2.06 6.88
N VAL A 65 -10.73 2.19 5.64
CA VAL A 65 -9.98 3.36 5.16
C VAL A 65 -10.79 4.05 4.08
N ALA A 66 -10.70 5.36 4.01
CA ALA A 66 -11.22 6.13 2.89
C ALA A 66 -10.33 7.32 2.54
N ILE A 67 -10.39 7.71 1.27
CA ILE A 67 -9.97 9.03 0.81
C ILE A 67 -11.18 9.95 0.93
N ALA A 68 -10.99 11.11 1.53
CA ALA A 68 -12.00 12.16 1.57
C ALA A 68 -11.47 13.45 0.96
N CYS A 69 -12.35 14.10 0.20
CA CYS A 69 -12.15 15.42 -0.37
C CYS A 69 -12.42 16.46 0.73
N VAL A 70 -11.36 17.12 1.21
CA VAL A 70 -11.46 18.16 2.25
C VAL A 70 -11.26 19.53 1.61
N PRO A 71 -12.24 20.46 1.69
CA PRO A 71 -12.14 21.77 1.08
C PRO A 71 -10.87 22.52 1.50
N LEU A 72 -10.19 23.15 0.53
CA LEU A 72 -9.04 23.99 0.81
C LEU A 72 -9.50 25.33 1.42
N PRO A 73 -9.01 25.72 2.60
CA PRO A 73 -9.39 26.99 3.20
C PRO A 73 -8.85 28.17 2.37
N GLY A 74 -9.68 29.19 2.17
CA GLY A 74 -9.26 30.48 1.58
C GLY A 74 -9.25 30.57 0.06
N THR A 75 -9.61 29.51 -0.67
CA THR A 75 -9.63 29.55 -2.15
C THR A 75 -10.92 30.12 -2.72
N GLY A 76 -12.01 30.18 -1.94
CA GLY A 76 -13.32 30.68 -2.40
C GLY A 76 -13.98 29.86 -3.53
N ILE A 77 -13.27 28.84 -4.04
CA ILE A 77 -13.69 27.94 -5.10
C ILE A 77 -14.06 26.62 -4.43
N SER A 78 -15.35 26.33 -4.34
CA SER A 78 -15.91 25.15 -3.67
C SER A 78 -15.50 23.80 -4.26
N GLU A 79 -14.87 23.81 -5.44
CA GLU A 79 -14.51 22.60 -6.20
C GLU A 79 -13.06 22.16 -5.95
N GLN A 80 -12.21 22.99 -5.34
CA GLN A 80 -10.83 22.60 -5.03
C GLN A 80 -10.76 22.02 -3.62
N CYS A 81 -10.50 20.72 -3.54
CA CYS A 81 -10.26 20.03 -2.29
C CYS A 81 -8.93 19.29 -2.30
N GLN A 82 -8.42 19.05 -1.09
CA GLN A 82 -7.28 18.21 -0.84
C GLN A 82 -7.76 16.80 -0.48
N ASP A 83 -7.24 15.80 -1.18
CA ASP A 83 -7.41 14.40 -0.79
C ASP A 83 -6.69 14.14 0.52
N ARG A 84 -7.40 13.57 1.49
CA ARG A 84 -6.85 13.16 2.79
C ARG A 84 -7.30 11.74 3.10
N ILE A 85 -6.41 10.98 3.73
CA ILE A 85 -6.66 9.58 4.08
C ILE A 85 -7.12 9.50 5.53
N PHE A 86 -8.26 8.83 5.72
CA PHE A 86 -8.82 8.57 7.03
C PHE A 86 -8.96 7.06 7.27
N VAL A 87 -8.65 6.62 8.48
CA VAL A 87 -8.80 5.24 8.94
C VAL A 87 -9.80 5.23 10.10
N GLU A 88 -10.86 4.43 9.98
CA GLU A 88 -11.85 4.20 11.01
C GLU A 88 -11.63 2.83 11.65
N ARG A 89 -11.48 2.81 12.98
CA ARG A 89 -11.54 1.57 13.77
C ARG A 89 -13.01 1.21 14.01
N ARG A 90 -13.53 0.22 13.29
CA ARG A 90 -14.97 -0.09 13.24
C ARG A 90 -15.57 -0.44 14.60
N LYS A 91 -14.82 -1.14 15.47
CA LYS A 91 -15.31 -1.52 16.81
C LYS A 91 -15.63 -0.31 17.69
N THR A 92 -14.81 0.74 17.61
CA THR A 92 -14.94 1.92 18.48
C THR A 92 -15.56 3.12 17.76
N GLY A 93 -15.65 3.09 16.43
CA GLY A 93 -16.04 4.23 15.61
C GLY A 93 -15.02 5.37 15.61
N GLN A 94 -13.84 5.17 16.20
CA GLN A 94 -12.79 6.18 16.21
C GLN A 94 -12.21 6.35 14.81
N VAL A 95 -12.11 7.60 14.38
CA VAL A 95 -11.54 7.97 13.08
C VAL A 95 -10.20 8.65 13.31
N PHE A 96 -9.25 8.27 12.48
CA PHE A 96 -7.89 8.78 12.48
C PHE A 96 -7.55 9.31 11.10
N GLU A 97 -6.69 10.30 11.03
CA GLU A 97 -6.18 10.87 9.79
C GLU A 97 -4.68 10.57 9.68
N LEU A 98 -4.24 10.17 8.50
CA LEU A 98 -2.81 10.06 8.18
C LEU A 98 -2.29 11.44 7.78
N LYS A 99 -1.22 11.90 8.42
CA LYS A 99 -0.57 13.18 8.15
C LYS A 99 0.92 13.01 7.91
N SER A 100 1.43 13.73 6.92
CA SER A 100 2.87 13.97 6.72
C SER A 100 3.05 15.18 5.81
N GLU A 101 4.12 15.94 6.02
CA GLU A 101 4.56 17.01 5.12
C GLU A 101 5.00 16.47 3.75
N CYS A 102 5.35 15.19 3.67
CA CYS A 102 5.72 14.56 2.40
C CYS A 102 4.51 14.21 1.51
N PHE A 103 3.28 14.35 2.03
CA PHE A 103 2.08 14.25 1.20
C PHE A 103 1.87 15.55 0.44
N LEU A 104 1.63 15.45 -0.86
CA LEU A 104 1.51 16.60 -1.76
C LEU A 104 0.05 17.08 -1.83
N PRO A 105 -0.32 18.23 -1.23
CA PRO A 105 -1.72 18.65 -1.11
C PRO A 105 -2.48 18.83 -2.43
N TRP A 106 -1.77 19.15 -3.51
CA TRP A 106 -2.34 19.40 -4.84
C TRP A 106 -2.33 18.16 -5.75
N ARG A 107 -1.96 16.99 -5.22
CA ARG A 107 -1.89 15.77 -6.01
C ARG A 107 -2.85 14.71 -5.48
N PRO A 108 -3.57 14.03 -6.39
CA PRO A 108 -4.57 13.05 -6.00
C PRO A 108 -3.93 11.82 -5.34
N ILE A 109 -4.67 11.26 -4.40
CA ILE A 109 -4.37 9.97 -3.77
C ILE A 109 -5.27 8.92 -4.42
N SER A 110 -4.78 7.69 -4.57
CA SER A 110 -5.54 6.59 -5.18
C SER A 110 -5.04 5.21 -4.72
N ASN A 111 -5.71 4.17 -5.20
CA ASN A 111 -5.30 2.77 -5.07
C ASN A 111 -5.15 2.33 -3.61
N LEU A 112 -6.14 2.66 -2.78
CA LEU A 112 -6.23 2.18 -1.41
C LEU A 112 -6.35 0.66 -1.41
N ARG A 113 -5.39 -0.01 -0.79
CA ARG A 113 -5.42 -1.46 -0.64
C ARG A 113 -4.79 -1.92 0.67
N TRP A 114 -5.34 -2.98 1.22
CA TRP A 114 -4.75 -3.64 2.39
C TRP A 114 -3.81 -4.74 1.92
N ASN A 115 -2.53 -4.65 2.28
CA ASN A 115 -1.59 -5.76 2.06
C ASN A 115 -1.78 -6.84 3.15
N THR A 116 -2.14 -6.41 4.36
CA THR A 116 -2.51 -7.26 5.50
C THR A 116 -3.56 -6.54 6.33
N ASP A 117 -4.04 -7.16 7.41
CA ASP A 117 -4.99 -6.50 8.34
C ASP A 117 -4.46 -5.26 9.05
N SER A 118 -3.15 -5.04 9.06
CA SER A 118 -2.52 -3.88 9.70
C SER A 118 -1.77 -2.98 8.72
N ILE A 119 -1.48 -3.43 7.50
CA ILE A 119 -0.67 -2.70 6.53
C ILE A 119 -1.56 -2.18 5.40
N LEU A 120 -1.72 -0.86 5.37
CA LEU A 120 -2.38 -0.13 4.30
C LEU A 120 -1.32 0.32 3.28
N ALA A 121 -1.61 0.12 2.00
CA ALA A 121 -0.89 0.73 0.90
C ALA A 121 -1.78 1.69 0.13
N PHE A 122 -1.18 2.77 -0.35
CA PHE A 122 -1.84 3.77 -1.19
C PHE A 122 -0.81 4.48 -2.06
N GLU A 123 -1.29 5.19 -3.06
CA GLU A 123 -0.47 5.85 -4.06
C GLU A 123 -0.82 7.34 -4.15
N GLN A 124 0.20 8.17 -4.30
CA GLN A 124 0.04 9.59 -4.58
C GLN A 124 0.87 9.97 -5.80
N TRP A 125 0.24 10.66 -6.74
CA TRP A 125 0.92 11.21 -7.89
C TRP A 125 1.89 12.31 -7.44
N ALA A 126 3.12 12.36 -7.96
CA ALA A 126 4.08 13.41 -7.58
C ALA A 126 4.48 14.28 -8.78
N ASN A 127 4.58 13.71 -9.97
CA ASN A 127 4.89 14.36 -11.26
C ASN A 127 4.21 13.52 -12.37
N PRO A 128 3.89 14.04 -13.58
CA PRO A 128 3.30 13.26 -14.69
C PRO A 128 3.89 11.88 -14.98
N HIS A 129 5.12 11.58 -14.56
CA HIS A 129 5.82 10.34 -14.91
C HIS A 129 6.13 9.41 -13.73
N PHE A 130 5.72 9.76 -12.50
CA PHE A 130 5.93 8.85 -11.36
C PHE A 130 4.92 9.02 -10.23
N VAL A 131 4.68 7.88 -9.57
CA VAL A 131 3.79 7.71 -8.44
C VAL A 131 4.60 7.32 -7.21
N LYS A 132 4.32 7.92 -6.06
CA LYS A 132 4.84 7.47 -4.76
C LYS A 132 3.86 6.46 -4.18
N ARG A 133 4.34 5.26 -3.88
CA ARG A 133 3.60 4.23 -3.15
C ARG A 133 4.05 4.22 -1.69
N TYR A 134 3.08 4.35 -0.80
CA TYR A 134 3.29 4.36 0.64
C TYR A 134 2.79 3.05 1.22
N ASN A 135 3.52 2.49 2.18
CA ASN A 135 3.04 1.38 3.01
C ASN A 135 3.08 1.81 4.47
N VAL A 136 1.93 1.76 5.14
CA VAL A 136 1.75 2.24 6.51
C VAL A 136 1.18 1.12 7.37
N ASN A 137 1.74 0.93 8.56
CA ASN A 137 1.12 0.12 9.59
C ASN A 137 0.16 0.99 10.42
N VAL A 138 -1.15 0.77 10.25
CA VAL A 138 -2.20 1.59 10.89
C VAL A 138 -2.38 1.29 12.38
N VAL A 139 -1.89 0.13 12.85
CA VAL A 139 -2.06 -0.30 14.25
C VAL A 139 -1.04 0.40 15.14
N ASN A 140 0.22 0.47 14.69
CA ASN A 140 1.29 1.13 15.45
C ASN A 140 1.63 2.54 14.94
N GLY A 141 0.94 3.01 13.90
CA GLY A 141 1.10 4.37 13.38
C GLY A 141 2.43 4.64 12.69
N LYS A 142 3.10 3.62 12.15
CA LYS A 142 4.39 3.79 11.46
C LYS A 142 4.26 3.74 9.95
N LEU A 143 4.90 4.68 9.26
CA LEU A 143 5.22 4.54 7.85
C LEU A 143 6.32 3.50 7.70
N LEU A 144 6.09 2.45 6.92
CA LEU A 144 7.03 1.35 6.72
C LEU A 144 7.96 1.62 5.53
N SER A 145 7.42 2.11 4.42
CA SER A 145 8.19 2.40 3.22
C SER A 145 7.52 3.41 2.30
N VAL A 146 8.35 4.06 1.49
CA VAL A 146 7.94 4.87 0.34
C VAL A 146 8.73 4.37 -0.87
N SER A 147 8.05 4.05 -1.96
CA SER A 147 8.67 3.55 -3.18
C SER A 147 8.23 4.40 -4.36
N LEU A 148 9.14 4.68 -5.29
CA LEU A 148 8.80 5.29 -6.56
C LEU A 148 8.36 4.21 -7.54
N LEU A 149 7.23 4.44 -8.19
CA LEU A 149 6.77 3.68 -9.35
C LEU A 149 6.90 4.60 -10.57
N THR A 150 7.59 4.11 -11.60
CA THR A 150 7.72 4.76 -12.90
C THR A 150 6.92 3.96 -13.93
N ASP A 151 6.56 4.58 -15.06
CA ASP A 151 5.76 3.90 -16.10
C ASP A 151 6.39 2.58 -16.59
N GLU A 152 7.72 2.44 -16.52
CA GLU A 152 8.43 1.20 -16.90
C GLU A 152 8.23 0.03 -15.93
N SER A 153 7.73 0.26 -14.72
CA SER A 153 7.50 -0.80 -13.72
C SER A 153 6.05 -1.30 -13.64
N ASN A 154 5.17 -0.77 -14.50
CA ASN A 154 3.85 -1.33 -14.74
C ASN A 154 3.91 -2.29 -15.95
N PRO A 155 3.94 -3.62 -15.75
CA PRO A 155 3.66 -4.51 -16.87
C PRO A 155 2.22 -4.25 -17.31
N VAL A 156 2.08 -3.69 -18.52
CA VAL A 156 0.83 -3.67 -19.26
C VAL A 156 0.39 -5.13 -19.39
N ASN A 157 -0.67 -5.50 -18.67
CA ASN A 157 -1.43 -6.72 -18.95
C ASN A 157 -2.45 -6.42 -20.04
#